data_AF-X1I0I2-F1
#
_entry.id   AF-X1I0I2-F1
#
_cell.length_a   1.000
_cell.length_b   1.000
_cell.length_c   1.000
_cell.angle_alpha   90.00
_cell.angle_beta   90.00
_cell.angle_gamma   90.00
#
_symmetry.space_group_name_H-M   'P 1'
#
loop_
_entity.id
_entity.type
_entity.pdbx_description
1 polymer ?
#
loop_
_entity_poly.entity_id
_entity_poly.type
_entity_poly.pdbx_seq_one_letter_code
_entity_poly.pdbx_strand_id
1 'polypeptide(L)'
;MKKLIILLMIVSLIFMSIAPNVFAVFSAANIGPTTDLDGDVNIPDGKSYYINKVLLSIDMITTEDLIVKADFADEDWGDLSVVSNEVTIDEDVIDKANFKDEDWGELTVATNEVTINNDVIGAEHFATQDWGDVNINAEGVAEVQDLTIADEAQGDILYRGAAGWIRLAKDVGKYLKSGDTPSWDTPAGAGDIEAVGDCISGDALDGTDDGGTWIKLYDGDSHNVQIIPTNIAANRVITLPDSD
;
A
#
# COMPACT_ATOMS: atom_id res chain seq x y z
N MET A 1 -43.38 119.63 -8.92
CA MET A 1 -43.34 118.46 -9.85
C MET A 1 -41.95 117.80 -9.91
N LYS A 2 -40.84 118.52 -10.17
CA LYS A 2 -39.47 117.93 -10.22
C LYS A 2 -39.03 117.16 -8.95
N LYS A 3 -39.37 117.65 -7.74
CA LYS A 3 -39.00 116.98 -6.48
C LYS A 3 -39.76 115.66 -6.21
N LEU A 4 -40.97 115.51 -6.74
CA LEU A 4 -41.78 114.30 -6.58
C LEU A 4 -41.29 113.17 -7.50
N ILE A 5 -40.86 113.51 -8.72
CA ILE A 5 -40.31 112.55 -9.69
C ILE A 5 -38.96 111.99 -9.19
N ILE A 6 -38.12 112.85 -8.61
CA ILE A 6 -36.82 112.43 -8.05
C ILE A 6 -37.02 111.49 -6.85
N LEU A 7 -37.99 111.76 -5.98
CA LEU A 7 -38.31 110.88 -4.86
C LEU A 7 -38.84 109.52 -5.33
N LEU A 8 -39.68 109.50 -6.38
CA LEU A 8 -40.21 108.25 -6.94
C LEU A 8 -39.11 107.41 -7.62
N MET A 9 -38.14 108.05 -8.29
CA MET A 9 -37.01 107.35 -8.90
C MET A 9 -36.05 106.77 -7.84
N ILE A 10 -35.81 107.47 -6.73
CA ILE A 10 -34.97 106.95 -5.64
C ILE A 10 -35.66 105.77 -4.95
N VAL A 11 -36.97 105.85 -4.70
CA VAL A 11 -37.73 104.74 -4.12
C VAL A 11 -37.75 103.54 -5.09
N SER A 12 -37.91 103.77 -6.39
CA SER A 12 -37.80 102.71 -7.40
C SER A 12 -36.41 102.08 -7.45
N LEU A 13 -35.33 102.86 -7.31
CA LEU A 13 -33.96 102.33 -7.27
C LEU A 13 -33.71 101.50 -6.00
N ILE A 14 -34.23 101.95 -4.86
CA ILE A 14 -34.11 101.22 -3.59
C ILE A 14 -34.89 99.90 -3.67
N PHE A 15 -36.08 99.88 -4.26
CA PHE A 15 -36.85 98.64 -4.45
C PHE A 15 -36.24 97.69 -5.51
N MET A 16 -35.45 98.21 -6.45
CA MET A 16 -34.75 97.40 -7.46
C MET A 16 -33.44 96.80 -6.95
N SER A 17 -32.87 97.33 -5.85
CA SER A 17 -31.68 96.77 -5.18
C SER A 17 -31.97 95.71 -4.11
N ILE A 18 -33.24 95.37 -3.87
CA ILE A 18 -33.65 94.35 -2.89
C ILE A 18 -34.28 93.09 -3.54
N ALA A 19 -34.13 92.93 -4.86
CA ALA A 19 -34.41 91.64 -5.49
C ALA A 19 -33.46 90.60 -4.86
N PRO A 20 -34.00 89.46 -4.40
CA PRO A 20 -33.39 88.63 -3.38
C PRO A 20 -32.01 88.19 -3.86
N ASN A 21 -31.01 88.38 -3.00
CA ASN A 21 -29.88 87.46 -2.99
C ASN A 21 -30.48 86.08 -3.14
N VAL A 22 -30.20 85.42 -4.26
CA VAL A 22 -30.47 84.01 -4.41
C VAL A 22 -29.68 83.38 -3.27
N PHE A 23 -30.36 83.15 -2.15
CA PHE A 23 -29.91 82.21 -1.15
C PHE A 23 -29.78 80.95 -1.98
N ALA A 24 -28.54 80.58 -2.31
CA ALA A 24 -28.25 79.21 -2.63
C ALA A 24 -28.72 78.45 -1.39
N VAL A 25 -29.96 77.96 -1.45
CA VAL A 25 -30.40 76.88 -0.58
C VAL A 25 -29.49 75.75 -1.00
N PHE A 26 -28.35 75.62 -0.32
CA PHE A 26 -27.63 74.37 -0.30
C PHE A 26 -28.62 73.40 0.34
N SER A 27 -29.38 72.68 -0.48
CA SER A 27 -30.05 71.46 -0.06
C SER A 27 -28.95 70.41 0.16
N ALA A 28 -28.11 70.59 1.16
CA ALA A 28 -27.46 69.46 1.77
C ALA A 28 -28.61 68.65 2.37
N ALA A 29 -28.96 67.53 1.74
CA ALA A 29 -29.89 66.58 2.34
C ALA A 29 -29.38 66.32 3.76
N ASN A 30 -30.20 66.61 4.77
CA ASN A 30 -29.89 66.25 6.13
C ASN A 30 -29.94 64.72 6.19
N ILE A 31 -28.81 64.06 5.95
CA ILE A 31 -28.67 62.61 6.03
C ILE A 31 -28.76 62.27 7.51
N GLY A 32 -29.98 61.97 7.96
CA GLY A 32 -30.22 61.52 9.33
C GLY A 32 -29.57 60.16 9.59
N PRO A 33 -29.43 59.76 10.87
CA PRO A 33 -28.65 58.59 11.31
C PRO A 33 -29.19 57.23 10.84
N THR A 34 -30.29 57.19 10.10
CA THR A 34 -30.95 55.97 9.62
C THR A 34 -31.04 55.91 8.10
N THR A 35 -30.29 56.76 7.39
CA THR A 35 -30.27 56.71 5.93
C THR A 35 -29.34 55.56 5.54
N ASP A 36 -29.95 54.44 5.13
CA ASP A 36 -29.25 53.34 4.48
C ASP A 36 -28.78 53.84 3.11
N LEU A 37 -27.46 53.95 2.94
CA LEU A 37 -26.84 54.46 1.72
C LEU A 37 -26.32 53.23 0.98
N ASP A 38 -27.19 52.58 0.21
CA ASP A 38 -26.87 51.43 -0.64
C ASP A 38 -26.17 51.86 -1.97
N GLY A 39 -25.44 52.97 -1.93
CA GLY A 39 -24.67 53.52 -3.05
C GLY A 39 -23.78 54.70 -2.63
N ASP A 40 -23.01 55.21 -3.59
CA ASP A 40 -22.05 56.30 -3.37
C ASP A 40 -22.73 57.55 -2.78
N VAL A 41 -22.19 58.02 -1.65
CA VAL A 41 -22.69 59.21 -0.97
C VAL A 41 -22.04 60.43 -1.61
N ASN A 42 -22.78 61.14 -2.46
CA ASN A 42 -22.29 62.37 -3.08
C ASN A 42 -22.04 63.45 -2.02
N ILE A 43 -20.78 63.62 -1.62
CA ILE A 43 -20.30 64.71 -0.76
C ILE A 43 -20.22 65.98 -1.61
N PRO A 44 -20.94 67.06 -1.29
CA PRO A 44 -20.76 68.32 -1.99
C PRO A 44 -19.32 68.81 -1.86
N ASP A 45 -18.78 69.34 -2.96
CA ASP A 45 -17.39 69.79 -3.03
C ASP A 45 -17.03 70.73 -1.86
N GLY A 46 -15.94 70.44 -1.15
CA GLY A 46 -15.49 71.17 0.03
C GLY A 46 -16.24 70.88 1.35
N LYS A 47 -16.93 69.75 1.50
CA LYS A 47 -17.56 69.30 2.76
C LYS A 47 -16.89 68.04 3.33
N SER A 48 -16.95 67.88 4.65
CA SER A 48 -16.43 66.72 5.39
C SER A 48 -17.57 65.91 6.00
N TYR A 49 -17.36 64.61 6.21
CA TYR A 49 -18.31 63.74 6.92
C TYR A 49 -17.84 63.48 8.34
N TYR A 50 -18.79 63.26 9.25
CA TYR A 50 -18.49 62.77 10.59
C TYR A 50 -18.87 61.30 10.69
N ILE A 51 -17.91 60.42 11.01
CA ILE A 51 -18.21 59.04 11.41
C ILE A 51 -18.05 58.98 12.93
N ASN A 52 -19.12 58.61 13.64
CA ASN A 52 -19.11 58.48 15.10
C ASN A 52 -18.51 59.70 15.83
N LYS A 53 -18.88 60.91 15.40
CA LYS A 53 -18.38 62.21 15.93
C LYS A 53 -16.90 62.52 15.66
N VAL A 54 -16.20 61.69 14.91
CA VAL A 54 -14.85 61.99 14.38
C VAL A 54 -15.01 62.66 13.02
N LEU A 55 -14.44 63.86 12.86
CA LEU A 55 -14.39 64.54 11.57
C LEU A 55 -13.46 63.76 10.64
N LEU A 56 -14.00 63.18 9.58
CA LEU A 56 -13.23 62.68 8.45
C LEU A 56 -13.27 63.75 7.37
N SER A 57 -12.22 64.57 7.32
CA SER A 57 -12.02 65.42 6.14
C SER A 57 -11.62 64.53 4.97
N ILE A 58 -12.08 64.87 3.75
CA ILE A 58 -11.56 64.22 2.54
C ILE A 58 -10.05 64.43 2.40
N ASP A 59 -9.50 65.48 3.02
CA ASP A 59 -8.06 65.73 3.11
C ASP A 59 -7.33 64.77 4.07
N MET A 60 -8.06 64.00 4.89
CA MET A 60 -7.51 62.98 5.80
C MET A 60 -7.52 61.57 5.20
N ILE A 61 -8.16 61.38 4.04
CA ILE A 61 -8.08 60.15 3.24
C ILE A 61 -7.28 60.53 2.00
N THR A 62 -5.98 60.37 2.10
CA THR A 62 -5.05 60.61 1.00
C THR A 62 -5.04 59.39 0.08
N THR A 63 -4.41 59.52 -1.08
CA THR A 63 -4.15 58.36 -1.96
C THR A 63 -3.30 57.28 -1.31
N GLU A 64 -2.62 57.58 -0.19
CA GLU A 64 -1.85 56.61 0.60
C GLU A 64 -2.71 55.84 1.61
N ASP A 65 -3.95 56.28 1.85
CA ASP A 65 -4.90 55.61 2.74
C ASP A 65 -5.85 54.66 1.95
N LEU A 66 -5.74 54.64 0.62
CA LEU A 66 -6.42 53.70 -0.27
C LEU A 66 -5.54 52.46 -0.45
N ILE A 67 -6.07 51.28 -0.13
CA ILE A 67 -5.44 50.02 -0.50
C ILE A 67 -5.50 49.89 -2.03
N VAL A 68 -4.38 50.14 -2.69
CA VAL A 68 -4.23 50.05 -4.15
C VAL A 68 -3.47 48.78 -4.53
N LYS A 69 -3.57 48.37 -5.79
CA LYS A 69 -2.83 47.21 -6.33
C LYS A 69 -1.31 47.30 -6.07
N ALA A 70 -0.77 48.53 -6.00
CA ALA A 70 0.65 48.77 -5.74
C ALA A 70 1.06 48.57 -4.27
N ASP A 71 0.11 48.57 -3.32
CA ASP A 71 0.41 48.26 -1.90
C ASP A 71 0.61 46.76 -1.66
N PHE A 72 0.25 45.95 -2.65
CA PHE A 72 0.57 44.53 -2.77
C PHE A 72 1.59 44.36 -3.90
N ALA A 73 2.81 44.87 -3.67
CA ALA A 73 3.79 45.37 -4.64
C ALA A 73 4.23 44.44 -5.80
N ASP A 74 3.67 43.26 -5.96
CA ASP A 74 3.94 42.28 -7.03
C ASP A 74 2.73 41.37 -7.37
N GLU A 75 1.50 41.67 -6.91
CA GLU A 75 0.36 40.71 -6.92
C GLU A 75 0.60 39.46 -6.06
N ASP A 76 1.70 39.46 -5.33
CA ASP A 76 2.18 38.39 -4.48
C ASP A 76 2.15 38.88 -3.03
N TRP A 77 1.32 38.26 -2.20
CA TRP A 77 1.18 38.67 -0.80
C TRP A 77 2.35 38.14 0.05
N GLY A 78 3.56 38.31 -0.46
CA GLY A 78 4.79 37.69 0.01
C GLY A 78 4.83 36.21 -0.31
N ASP A 79 3.90 35.47 0.29
CA ASP A 79 3.85 34.01 0.26
C ASP A 79 2.62 33.45 -0.49
N LEU A 80 1.85 34.33 -1.14
CA LEU A 80 0.57 34.03 -1.76
C LEU A 80 0.31 34.92 -2.97
N SER A 81 0.58 34.43 -4.18
CA SER A 81 0.17 35.09 -5.42
C SER A 81 -1.33 34.99 -5.69
N VAL A 82 -1.93 36.09 -6.16
CA VAL A 82 -3.33 36.12 -6.63
C VAL A 82 -3.39 36.49 -8.11
N VAL A 83 -3.85 35.57 -8.96
CA VAL A 83 -4.04 35.82 -10.39
C VAL A 83 -5.49 35.58 -10.78
N SER A 84 -6.14 36.66 -11.26
CA SER A 84 -7.56 36.66 -11.65
C SER A 84 -8.52 36.21 -10.54
N ASN A 85 -8.77 34.90 -10.42
CA ASN A 85 -9.70 34.28 -9.45
C ASN A 85 -9.04 33.13 -8.67
N GLU A 86 -7.73 32.97 -8.79
CA GLU A 86 -6.97 31.92 -8.15
C GLU A 86 -5.97 32.53 -7.18
N VAL A 87 -5.87 31.94 -6.00
CA VAL A 87 -4.85 32.24 -5.01
C VAL A 87 -3.92 31.02 -5.00
N THR A 88 -2.66 31.23 -5.37
CA THR A 88 -1.60 30.23 -5.31
C THR A 88 -0.66 30.57 -4.16
N ILE A 89 0.03 29.55 -3.64
CA ILE A 89 1.19 29.74 -2.75
C ILE A 89 2.42 29.76 -3.66
N ASP A 90 3.35 30.68 -3.44
CA ASP A 90 4.48 30.85 -4.37
C ASP A 90 5.46 29.69 -4.27
N GLU A 91 6.21 29.50 -5.35
CA GLU A 91 7.13 28.35 -5.48
C GLU A 91 8.26 28.35 -4.44
N ASP A 92 8.56 29.48 -3.80
CA ASP A 92 9.55 29.64 -2.74
C ASP A 92 8.99 29.56 -1.31
N VAL A 93 7.66 29.56 -1.16
CA VAL A 93 6.94 29.54 0.12
C VAL A 93 6.70 28.12 0.61
N ILE A 94 6.37 27.26 -0.34
CA ILE A 94 6.46 25.82 -0.18
C ILE A 94 7.74 25.42 -0.89
N ASP A 95 8.86 25.68 -0.23
CA ASP A 95 10.11 25.09 -0.69
C ASP A 95 10.13 23.61 -0.30
N LYS A 96 11.10 22.88 -0.87
CA LYS A 96 11.32 21.50 -0.44
C LYS A 96 11.58 21.43 1.07
N ALA A 97 12.08 22.47 1.73
CA ALA A 97 12.41 22.48 3.15
C ALA A 97 11.17 22.56 4.07
N ASN A 98 10.05 23.13 3.64
CA ASN A 98 8.78 23.00 4.36
C ASN A 98 8.24 21.57 4.37
N PHE A 99 8.67 20.77 3.39
CA PHE A 99 8.51 19.31 3.34
C PHE A 99 9.84 18.57 3.61
N LYS A 100 10.85 19.24 4.18
CA LYS A 100 12.06 18.63 4.73
C LYS A 100 12.21 19.02 6.21
N ASP A 101 11.45 18.42 7.11
CA ASP A 101 12.27 17.59 7.99
C ASP A 101 12.71 16.42 7.10
N GLU A 102 14.00 16.13 7.07
CA GLU A 102 14.54 15.10 6.16
C GLU A 102 13.90 13.71 6.42
N ASP A 103 13.10 13.61 7.48
CA ASP A 103 12.21 12.51 7.83
C ASP A 103 10.82 13.07 8.21
N TRP A 104 9.80 12.98 7.34
CA TRP A 104 8.37 13.21 7.72
C TRP A 104 7.85 12.11 8.67
N GLY A 105 8.70 11.66 9.60
CA GLY A 105 8.73 10.33 10.18
C GLY A 105 8.84 9.26 9.10
N GLU A 106 7.74 9.10 8.37
CA GLU A 106 7.32 7.88 7.72
C GLU A 106 7.50 7.84 6.18
N LEU A 107 7.67 9.01 5.55
CA LEU A 107 7.53 9.15 4.10
C LEU A 107 8.47 10.21 3.53
N THR A 108 9.39 9.83 2.65
CA THR A 108 10.23 10.76 1.89
C THR A 108 9.62 11.00 0.52
N VAL A 109 9.41 12.27 0.14
CA VAL A 109 8.86 12.65 -1.17
C VAL A 109 9.97 13.24 -2.04
N ALA A 110 10.23 12.61 -3.19
CA ALA A 110 11.13 13.07 -4.23
C ALA A 110 10.37 13.39 -5.53
N THR A 111 11.08 13.88 -6.55
CA THR A 111 10.45 14.18 -7.84
C THR A 111 9.98 12.88 -8.51
N ASN A 112 8.64 12.71 -8.63
CA ASN A 112 7.95 11.53 -9.17
C ASN A 112 8.09 10.24 -8.36
N GLU A 113 8.57 10.32 -7.12
CA GLU A 113 8.78 9.14 -6.29
C GLU A 113 8.42 9.46 -4.84
N VAL A 114 7.76 8.52 -4.18
CA VAL A 114 7.45 8.58 -2.76
C VAL A 114 8.01 7.30 -2.17
N THR A 115 9.00 7.42 -1.29
CA THR A 115 9.62 6.30 -0.59
C THR A 115 9.23 6.31 0.87
N ILE A 116 9.06 5.14 1.47
CA ILE A 116 8.93 5.02 2.92
C ILE A 116 10.35 5.00 3.49
N ASN A 117 10.63 5.84 4.49
CA ASN A 117 11.97 5.92 5.08
C ASN A 117 12.34 4.60 5.79
N ASN A 118 13.63 4.29 5.86
CA ASN A 118 14.13 3.08 6.52
C ASN A 118 13.89 3.09 8.05
N ASP A 119 13.56 4.23 8.64
CA ASP A 119 13.23 4.35 10.08
C ASP A 119 11.75 4.01 10.40
N VAL A 120 10.99 3.63 9.38
CA VAL A 120 9.50 3.55 9.39
C VAL A 120 9.07 2.12 9.26
N ILE A 121 9.62 1.49 8.24
CA ILE A 121 9.81 0.06 8.21
C ILE A 121 11.29 -0.10 8.47
N GLY A 122 11.63 -0.07 9.76
CA GLY A 122 12.95 -0.38 10.28
C GLY A 122 13.60 -1.51 9.50
N ALA A 123 14.93 -1.49 9.35
CA ALA A 123 15.63 -2.67 8.86
C ALA A 123 15.30 -3.92 9.70
N GLU A 124 14.81 -3.75 10.93
CA GLU A 124 14.22 -4.72 11.85
C GLU A 124 12.85 -5.27 11.43
N HIS A 125 12.00 -4.48 10.77
CA HIS A 125 10.72 -4.92 10.20
C HIS A 125 10.89 -5.66 8.87
N PHE A 126 12.05 -5.47 8.24
CA PHE A 126 12.57 -6.29 7.16
C PHE A 126 13.67 -7.26 7.64
N ALA A 127 14.01 -7.25 8.93
CA ALA A 127 15.00 -8.18 9.45
C ALA A 127 14.36 -9.55 9.48
N THR A 128 15.20 -10.57 9.46
CA THR A 128 14.85 -11.98 9.54
C THR A 128 13.89 -12.36 10.68
N GLN A 129 13.57 -11.44 11.60
CA GLN A 129 12.62 -11.62 12.69
C GLN A 129 11.14 -11.42 12.31
N ASP A 130 10.79 -10.65 11.28
CA ASP A 130 9.37 -10.40 10.93
C ASP A 130 8.88 -11.24 9.72
N TRP A 131 9.80 -11.79 8.92
CA TRP A 131 9.46 -12.80 7.91
C TRP A 131 9.85 -14.22 8.31
N GLY A 132 10.52 -14.36 9.47
CA GLY A 132 10.92 -15.61 10.11
C GLY A 132 11.76 -16.50 9.20
N ASP A 133 11.06 -17.27 8.38
CA ASP A 133 11.61 -18.35 7.58
C ASP A 133 11.59 -18.07 6.08
N VAL A 134 10.95 -16.99 5.59
CA VAL A 134 10.79 -16.70 4.15
C VAL A 134 11.52 -15.43 3.73
N ASN A 135 12.40 -15.54 2.73
CA ASN A 135 13.06 -14.43 2.05
C ASN A 135 12.62 -14.38 0.57
N ILE A 136 12.28 -13.21 0.02
CA ILE A 136 12.00 -13.06 -1.42
C ILE A 136 13.11 -12.22 -2.06
N ASN A 137 13.86 -12.80 -2.98
CA ASN A 137 14.97 -12.11 -3.63
C ASN A 137 14.48 -11.17 -4.77
N ALA A 138 15.40 -10.35 -5.30
CA ALA A 138 15.10 -9.41 -6.40
C ALA A 138 14.69 -10.09 -7.72
N GLU A 139 14.91 -11.41 -7.84
CA GLU A 139 14.46 -12.23 -8.97
C GLU A 139 13.05 -12.81 -8.76
N GLY A 140 12.43 -12.52 -7.61
CA GLY A 140 11.11 -13.03 -7.23
C GLY A 140 11.12 -14.47 -6.70
N VAL A 141 12.27 -15.01 -6.32
CA VAL A 141 12.39 -16.35 -5.72
C VAL A 141 12.14 -16.27 -4.22
N ALA A 142 11.23 -17.11 -3.72
CA ALA A 142 11.03 -17.31 -2.29
C ALA A 142 11.99 -18.40 -1.76
N GLU A 143 12.94 -18.00 -0.95
CA GLU A 143 13.84 -18.88 -0.18
C GLU A 143 13.21 -19.14 1.18
N VAL A 144 12.96 -20.40 1.51
CA VAL A 144 12.36 -20.81 2.79
C VAL A 144 13.40 -21.58 3.61
N GLN A 145 13.81 -21.05 4.76
CA GLN A 145 14.83 -21.67 5.62
C GLN A 145 14.26 -22.79 6.49
N ASP A 146 13.11 -22.55 7.11
CA ASP A 146 12.33 -23.56 7.82
C ASP A 146 10.92 -23.63 7.25
N LEU A 147 10.42 -24.84 7.03
CA LEU A 147 9.09 -25.08 6.50
C LEU A 147 8.37 -26.05 7.43
N THR A 148 7.58 -25.52 8.36
CA THR A 148 6.72 -26.34 9.21
C THR A 148 5.47 -26.79 8.47
N ILE A 149 5.26 -28.09 8.36
CA ILE A 149 4.03 -28.70 7.88
C ILE A 149 3.27 -29.31 9.06
N ALA A 150 1.94 -29.17 9.07
CA ALA A 150 1.12 -29.73 10.14
C ALA A 150 1.36 -31.25 10.32
N ASP A 151 1.55 -31.64 11.58
CA ASP A 151 1.77 -33.02 12.06
C ASP A 151 3.05 -33.71 11.54
N GLU A 152 3.99 -32.97 10.93
CA GLU A 152 5.16 -33.52 10.24
C GLU A 152 6.03 -34.46 11.09
N ALA A 153 6.63 -35.45 10.43
CA ALA A 153 7.56 -36.40 10.99
C ALA A 153 8.71 -36.68 10.01
N GLN A 154 9.84 -37.15 10.55
CA GLN A 154 11.00 -37.49 9.74
C GLN A 154 10.65 -38.53 8.67
N GLY A 155 10.94 -38.20 7.40
CA GLY A 155 10.75 -39.07 6.24
C GLY A 155 9.44 -38.86 5.50
N ASP A 156 8.57 -37.95 5.96
CA ASP A 156 7.36 -37.57 5.23
C ASP A 156 7.70 -36.84 3.93
N ILE A 157 6.75 -36.86 3.00
CA ILE A 157 6.90 -36.22 1.69
C ILE A 157 5.80 -35.18 1.49
N LEU A 158 6.19 -33.99 1.06
CA LEU A 158 5.27 -32.95 0.61
C LEU A 158 5.11 -33.07 -0.92
N TYR A 159 3.87 -33.12 -1.41
CA TYR A 159 3.58 -33.19 -2.85
C TYR A 159 2.41 -32.26 -3.24
N ARG A 160 2.36 -31.87 -4.51
CA ARG A 160 1.26 -31.04 -5.04
C ARG A 160 0.11 -31.95 -5.48
N GLY A 161 -1.02 -31.88 -4.77
CA GLY A 161 -2.28 -32.50 -5.19
C GLY A 161 -3.06 -31.62 -6.18
N ALA A 162 -4.36 -31.88 -6.36
CA ALA A 162 -5.21 -31.05 -7.24
C ALA A 162 -5.44 -29.63 -6.69
N ALA A 163 -5.81 -29.51 -5.41
CA ALA A 163 -6.20 -28.24 -4.80
C ALA A 163 -5.06 -27.51 -4.05
N GLY A 164 -4.06 -28.24 -3.57
CA GLY A 164 -2.94 -27.65 -2.82
C GLY A 164 -1.82 -28.63 -2.54
N TRP A 165 -0.89 -28.21 -1.70
CA TRP A 165 0.17 -29.07 -1.17
C TRP A 165 -0.41 -30.01 -0.11
N ILE A 166 0.01 -31.27 -0.17
CA ILE A 166 -0.47 -32.34 0.70
C ILE A 166 0.75 -33.06 1.27
N ARG A 167 0.69 -33.38 2.56
CA ARG A 167 1.65 -34.25 3.23
C ARG A 167 1.26 -35.70 3.04
N LEU A 168 2.21 -36.51 2.58
CA LEU A 168 2.16 -37.96 2.61
C LEU A 168 3.04 -38.46 3.77
N ALA A 169 2.41 -38.95 4.83
CA ALA A 169 3.12 -39.53 5.97
C ALA A 169 3.96 -40.74 5.52
N LYS A 170 5.16 -40.92 6.06
CA LYS A 170 6.03 -42.06 5.72
C LYS A 170 5.39 -43.41 6.06
N ASP A 171 5.77 -44.43 5.31
CA ASP A 171 5.39 -45.82 5.58
C ASP A 171 6.64 -46.72 5.57
N VAL A 172 6.75 -47.62 6.54
CA VAL A 172 7.95 -48.44 6.77
C VAL A 172 7.91 -49.66 5.86
N GLY A 173 9.00 -49.91 5.13
CA GLY A 173 9.13 -51.08 4.25
C GLY A 173 8.41 -50.95 2.90
N LYS A 174 7.87 -49.76 2.61
CA LYS A 174 7.25 -49.44 1.31
C LYS A 174 8.15 -48.54 0.47
N TYR A 175 7.85 -48.48 -0.82
CA TYR A 175 8.50 -47.55 -1.75
C TYR A 175 7.50 -46.52 -2.27
N LEU A 176 8.00 -45.34 -2.64
CA LEU A 176 7.18 -44.30 -3.24
C LEU A 176 6.88 -44.70 -4.68
N LYS A 177 5.60 -44.90 -4.98
CA LYS A 177 5.10 -45.16 -6.33
C LYS A 177 4.61 -43.86 -6.95
N SER A 178 5.09 -43.57 -8.15
CA SER A 178 4.62 -42.44 -8.94
C SER A 178 3.21 -42.70 -9.51
N GLY A 179 2.47 -41.62 -9.74
CA GLY A 179 1.11 -41.58 -10.28
C GLY A 179 0.58 -40.15 -10.24
N ASP A 180 -0.68 -39.92 -10.64
CA ASP A 180 -1.33 -38.60 -10.52
C ASP A 180 -1.37 -38.10 -9.06
N THR A 181 -1.39 -39.06 -8.13
CA THR A 181 -1.18 -38.83 -6.70
C THR A 181 -0.12 -39.83 -6.24
N PRO A 182 1.05 -39.38 -5.75
CA PRO A 182 2.05 -40.27 -5.18
C PRO A 182 1.48 -41.07 -4.00
N SER A 183 1.86 -42.34 -3.92
CA SER A 183 1.39 -43.24 -2.86
C SER A 183 2.47 -44.25 -2.46
N TRP A 184 2.41 -44.76 -1.24
CA TRP A 184 3.24 -45.89 -0.83
C TRP A 184 2.70 -47.20 -1.38
N ASP A 185 3.56 -47.98 -2.00
CA ASP A 185 3.23 -49.32 -2.46
C ASP A 185 4.14 -50.36 -1.80
N THR A 186 3.61 -51.57 -1.66
CA THR A 186 4.37 -52.70 -1.09
C THR A 186 5.21 -53.32 -2.21
N PRO A 187 6.50 -53.58 -1.97
CA PRO A 187 7.30 -54.38 -2.90
C PRO A 187 6.57 -55.69 -3.23
N ALA A 188 6.25 -55.91 -4.51
CA ALA A 188 5.57 -57.14 -4.91
C ALA A 188 6.55 -58.30 -4.82
N GLY A 189 6.35 -59.16 -3.80
CA GLY A 189 6.85 -60.53 -3.71
C GLY A 189 8.36 -60.71 -3.63
N ALA A 190 8.78 -61.52 -2.67
CA ALA A 190 9.94 -62.36 -2.90
C ALA A 190 9.73 -63.13 -4.23
N GLY A 191 10.82 -63.43 -4.94
CA GLY A 191 10.74 -64.23 -6.18
C GLY A 191 10.13 -65.62 -5.93
N ASP A 192 10.16 -66.48 -6.95
CA ASP A 192 9.63 -67.86 -6.87
C ASP A 192 10.13 -68.68 -5.65
N ILE A 193 11.19 -68.20 -5.00
CA ILE A 193 11.72 -68.70 -3.74
C ILE A 193 11.54 -67.62 -2.67
N GLU A 194 10.53 -67.80 -1.80
CA GLU A 194 10.21 -66.86 -0.72
C GLU A 194 11.12 -67.03 0.52
N ALA A 195 11.60 -68.25 0.77
CA ALA A 195 12.60 -68.57 1.78
C ALA A 195 13.21 -69.95 1.49
N VAL A 196 14.51 -70.11 1.72
CA VAL A 196 15.19 -71.42 1.67
C VAL A 196 15.55 -71.95 3.05
N GLY A 197 15.25 -71.25 4.15
CA GLY A 197 15.74 -71.57 5.50
C GLY A 197 17.09 -70.91 5.82
N ASP A 198 17.71 -71.24 6.96
CA ASP A 198 19.01 -70.70 7.39
C ASP A 198 20.18 -71.49 6.74
N CYS A 199 20.86 -70.87 5.78
CA CYS A 199 22.01 -71.46 5.10
C CYS A 199 23.31 -71.46 5.94
N ILE A 200 23.32 -70.83 7.11
CA ILE A 200 24.49 -70.72 8.00
C ILE A 200 24.46 -71.86 9.03
N SER A 201 23.31 -72.12 9.65
CA SER A 201 23.13 -73.23 10.61
C SER A 201 22.95 -74.60 9.94
N GLY A 202 22.59 -74.61 8.65
CA GLY A 202 22.37 -75.84 7.88
C GLY A 202 20.89 -76.21 7.70
N ASP A 203 19.97 -75.37 8.19
CA ASP A 203 18.52 -75.57 8.12
C ASP A 203 17.93 -75.22 6.75
N ALA A 204 18.79 -74.88 5.79
CA ALA A 204 18.35 -74.58 4.44
C ALA A 204 17.74 -75.83 3.77
N LEU A 205 16.47 -75.70 3.35
CA LEU A 205 15.66 -76.73 2.72
C LEU A 205 15.31 -77.91 3.64
N ASP A 206 15.41 -77.73 4.97
CA ASP A 206 15.21 -78.80 5.96
C ASP A 206 13.75 -78.93 6.41
N GLY A 207 13.09 -77.80 6.67
CA GLY A 207 11.64 -77.73 6.95
C GLY A 207 11.22 -78.03 8.41
N THR A 208 12.05 -78.65 9.27
CA THR A 208 11.85 -78.79 10.74
C THR A 208 13.17 -79.11 11.46
N ASP A 209 13.19 -79.01 12.81
CA ASP A 209 14.36 -79.25 13.69
C ASP A 209 14.82 -80.74 13.77
N ASP A 210 14.25 -81.66 12.99
CA ASP A 210 14.48 -83.12 13.12
C ASP A 210 14.84 -83.88 11.82
N GLY A 211 15.05 -83.18 10.70
CA GLY A 211 15.86 -83.68 9.58
C GLY A 211 15.13 -83.96 8.25
N GLY A 212 15.48 -83.13 7.26
CA GLY A 212 15.81 -83.46 5.87
C GLY A 212 14.65 -83.69 4.90
N THR A 213 13.86 -82.67 4.55
CA THR A 213 12.63 -82.82 3.75
C THR A 213 12.73 -82.36 2.28
N TRP A 214 13.69 -82.93 1.51
CA TRP A 214 13.71 -83.08 0.04
C TRP A 214 13.50 -81.84 -0.86
N ILE A 215 14.34 -81.69 -1.89
CA ILE A 215 14.11 -80.71 -2.97
C ILE A 215 13.04 -81.29 -3.92
N LYS A 216 11.93 -80.57 -4.10
CA LYS A 216 10.86 -80.92 -5.06
C LYS A 216 10.90 -80.00 -6.28
N LEU A 217 10.92 -80.60 -7.47
CA LEU A 217 10.79 -79.92 -8.76
C LEU A 217 9.41 -80.27 -9.34
N TYR A 218 8.47 -79.34 -9.29
CA TYR A 218 7.11 -79.53 -9.81
C TYR A 218 7.08 -79.34 -11.33
N ASP A 219 6.29 -80.14 -12.04
CA ASP A 219 6.15 -80.07 -13.50
C ASP A 219 4.96 -79.19 -13.96
N GLY A 220 4.35 -78.46 -13.02
CA GLY A 220 3.26 -77.53 -13.29
C GLY A 220 1.85 -78.07 -13.00
N ASP A 221 1.73 -79.32 -12.54
CA ASP A 221 0.49 -79.86 -11.96
C ASP A 221 0.71 -80.38 -10.52
N SER A 222 -0.01 -81.43 -10.08
CA SER A 222 0.16 -82.02 -8.75
C SER A 222 1.32 -83.02 -8.64
N HIS A 223 2.11 -83.24 -9.69
CA HIS A 223 3.25 -84.14 -9.73
C HIS A 223 4.58 -83.38 -9.51
N ASN A 224 5.62 -84.10 -9.08
CA ASN A 224 6.94 -83.54 -8.82
C ASN A 224 8.04 -84.61 -8.87
N VAL A 225 9.26 -84.18 -9.21
CA VAL A 225 10.49 -84.93 -9.02
C VAL A 225 11.07 -84.58 -7.66
N GLN A 226 11.38 -85.58 -6.84
CA GLN A 226 11.94 -85.39 -5.49
C GLN A 226 13.40 -85.86 -5.45
N ILE A 227 14.28 -85.02 -4.92
CA ILE A 227 15.64 -85.43 -4.54
C ILE A 227 15.58 -85.87 -3.08
N ILE A 228 15.51 -87.19 -2.87
CA ILE A 228 15.44 -87.82 -1.57
C ILE A 228 16.81 -88.43 -1.24
N PRO A 229 17.60 -87.84 -0.34
CA PRO A 229 18.79 -88.52 0.15
C PRO A 229 18.39 -89.71 1.03
N THR A 230 18.95 -90.88 0.75
CA THR A 230 18.93 -91.99 1.72
C THR A 230 19.94 -91.70 2.84
N ASN A 231 20.02 -92.55 3.87
CA ASN A 231 21.17 -92.52 4.77
C ASN A 231 22.46 -92.73 3.96
N ILE A 232 23.29 -91.70 3.82
CA ILE A 232 24.50 -91.71 2.99
C ILE A 232 25.74 -91.69 3.90
N ALA A 233 26.62 -92.67 3.73
CA ALA A 233 27.86 -92.79 4.51
C ALA A 233 29.02 -91.92 3.98
N ALA A 234 28.81 -91.20 2.88
CA ALA A 234 29.77 -90.31 2.22
C ALA A 234 29.03 -89.34 1.27
N ASN A 235 29.74 -88.29 0.84
CA ASN A 235 29.22 -87.29 -0.12
C ASN A 235 28.72 -87.95 -1.41
N ARG A 236 27.61 -87.43 -1.93
CA ARG A 236 27.03 -87.82 -3.22
C ARG A 236 27.02 -86.61 -4.14
N VAL A 237 27.49 -86.80 -5.37
CA VAL A 237 27.44 -85.80 -6.44
C VAL A 237 26.42 -86.27 -7.46
N ILE A 238 25.46 -85.42 -7.81
CA ILE A 238 24.53 -85.61 -8.92
C ILE A 238 24.91 -84.58 -9.99
N THR A 239 25.38 -85.05 -11.14
CA THR A 239 25.76 -84.19 -12.28
C THR A 239 24.69 -84.31 -13.36
N LEU A 240 24.15 -83.17 -13.82
CA LEU A 240 23.14 -83.11 -14.89
C LEU A 240 23.47 -82.01 -15.92
N PRO A 241 23.30 -82.27 -17.23
CA PRO A 241 23.28 -83.61 -17.80
C PRO A 241 24.64 -84.28 -17.53
N ASP A 242 24.64 -85.57 -17.20
CA ASP A 242 25.86 -86.36 -17.41
C ASP A 242 26.10 -86.40 -18.92
N SER A 243 27.33 -86.19 -19.37
CA SER A 243 27.62 -85.94 -20.78
C SER A 243 27.24 -87.15 -21.64
N ASP A 244 26.16 -86.96 -22.43
CA ASP A 244 25.54 -87.84 -23.45
C ASP A 244 25.31 -89.32 -23.11
#